data_AF-A0A7Y2U8Q8-F1
#
_entry.id   AF-A0A7Y2U8Q8-F1
#
_cell.length_a   1.000
_cell.length_b   1.000
_cell.length_c   1.000
_cell.angle_alpha   90.00
_cell.angle_beta   90.00
_cell.angle_gamma   90.00
#
_symmetry.space_group_name_H-M   'P 1'
#
loop_
_entity.id
_entity.type
_entity.pdbx_description
1 polymer ?
#
loop_
_entity_poly.entity_id
_entity_poly.type
_entity_poly.pdbx_seq_one_letter_code
_entity_poly.pdbx_strand_id
1 'polypeptide(L)'
;MSTPSLPELKPRRRITGMSAILLPFSADGSVDWAGFEGHVERTSSAGLTPAVNMDTGYANLIDEATRIEALQRAQTVLAGRPYIAGAYVGDQPGAAFDMVAYGQQIDQIQAHGGSPIIFQSYGLTGGDVLAAYNEISKACDQFLAFE
;
A
#
# COMPACT_ATOMS: atom_id res chain seq x y z
N MET A 1 -22.94 18.34 25.14
CA MET A 1 -21.74 18.22 24.29
C MET A 1 -21.87 19.27 23.20
N SER A 2 -20.93 20.21 23.11
CA SER A 2 -20.96 21.26 22.09
C SER A 2 -20.60 20.65 20.74
N THR A 3 -21.41 20.90 19.72
CA THR A 3 -21.13 20.48 18.35
C THR A 3 -19.81 21.13 17.90
N PRO A 4 -18.81 20.37 17.43
CA PRO A 4 -17.60 20.97 16.91
C PRO A 4 -17.96 21.85 15.70
N SER A 5 -17.45 23.08 15.68
CA SER A 5 -17.62 23.99 14.55
C SER A 5 -16.91 23.42 13.32
N LEU A 6 -17.57 23.46 12.16
CA LEU A 6 -16.92 23.10 10.90
C LEU A 6 -15.69 23.98 10.67
N PRO A 7 -14.54 23.40 10.26
CA PRO A 7 -13.37 24.19 9.91
C PRO A 7 -13.66 25.08 8.70
N GLU A 8 -13.00 26.23 8.64
CA GLU A 8 -13.12 27.16 7.52
C GLU A 8 -12.66 26.52 6.19
N LEU A 9 -13.40 26.80 5.11
CA LEU A 9 -13.03 26.38 3.76
C LEU A 9 -11.70 27.02 3.36
N LYS A 10 -10.74 26.21 2.90
CA LYS A 10 -9.44 26.65 2.36
C LYS A 10 -9.34 26.35 0.87
N PRO A 11 -9.81 27.26 -0.02
CA PRO A 11 -9.63 27.12 -1.46
C PRO A 11 -8.15 26.95 -1.84
N ARG A 12 -7.87 26.15 -2.88
CA ARG A 12 -6.52 25.87 -3.39
C ARG A 12 -5.54 25.28 -2.36
N ARG A 13 -6.06 24.59 -1.34
CA ARG A 13 -5.23 23.79 -0.43
C ARG A 13 -4.37 22.82 -1.25
N ARG A 14 -3.06 22.78 -0.96
CA ARG A 14 -2.20 21.69 -1.43
C ARG A 14 -2.70 20.39 -0.81
N ILE A 15 -3.18 19.48 -1.65
CA ILE A 15 -3.61 18.16 -1.22
C ILE A 15 -2.39 17.24 -1.16
N THR A 16 -2.36 16.37 -0.16
CA THR A 16 -1.56 15.15 -0.22
C THR A 16 -2.48 14.09 -0.81
N GLY A 17 -2.12 13.57 -1.98
CA GLY A 17 -2.93 12.61 -2.71
C GLY A 17 -2.12 11.36 -3.03
N MET A 18 -2.71 10.20 -2.78
CA MET A 18 -2.19 8.90 -3.16
C MET A 18 -3.12 8.32 -4.22
N SER A 19 -2.58 7.65 -5.23
CA SER A 19 -3.38 6.95 -6.24
C SER A 19 -2.99 5.49 -6.29
N ALA A 20 -3.92 4.59 -5.97
CA ALA A 20 -3.79 3.19 -6.31
C ALA A 20 -3.67 3.06 -7.84
N ILE A 21 -2.63 2.36 -8.28
CA ILE A 21 -2.36 2.17 -9.70
C ILE A 21 -2.56 0.71 -10.09
N LEU A 22 -2.96 0.51 -11.34
CA LEU A 22 -3.16 -0.81 -11.93
C LEU A 22 -1.80 -1.50 -12.16
N LEU A 23 -1.75 -2.81 -11.91
CA LEU A 23 -0.74 -3.71 -12.48
C LEU A 23 -1.33 -4.33 -13.76
N PRO A 24 -0.96 -3.82 -14.95
CA PRO A 24 -1.56 -4.29 -16.19
C PRO A 24 -1.04 -5.68 -16.58
N PHE A 25 -1.91 -6.46 -17.21
CA PHE A 25 -1.60 -7.77 -17.76
C PHE A 25 -1.92 -7.80 -19.25
N SER A 26 -1.07 -8.50 -20.01
CA SER A 26 -1.28 -8.83 -21.41
C SER A 26 -2.32 -9.94 -21.56
N ALA A 27 -2.82 -10.14 -22.77
CA ALA A 27 -3.82 -11.17 -23.06
C ALA A 27 -3.35 -12.61 -22.78
N ASP A 28 -2.03 -12.85 -22.74
CA ASP A 28 -1.42 -14.12 -22.39
C ASP A 28 -1.21 -14.31 -20.87
N GLY A 29 -1.63 -13.35 -20.05
CA GLY A 29 -1.47 -13.38 -18.60
C GLY A 29 -0.08 -12.96 -18.11
N SER A 30 0.82 -12.52 -18.99
CA SER A 30 2.09 -11.90 -18.59
C SER A 30 1.85 -10.47 -18.08
N VAL A 31 2.64 -10.02 -17.11
CA VAL A 31 2.58 -8.64 -16.63
C VAL A 31 3.14 -7.69 -17.70
N ASP A 32 2.42 -6.61 -17.99
CA ASP A 32 2.93 -5.50 -18.80
C ASP A 32 3.76 -4.55 -17.93
N TRP A 33 5.03 -4.90 -17.73
CA TRP A 33 5.94 -4.11 -16.90
C TRP A 33 6.19 -2.71 -17.44
N ALA A 34 6.24 -2.52 -18.75
CA ALA A 34 6.42 -1.20 -19.35
C ALA A 34 5.20 -0.31 -19.08
N GLY A 35 3.99 -0.88 -19.18
CA GLY A 35 2.75 -0.21 -18.81
C GLY A 35 2.71 0.17 -17.33
N PHE A 36 3.13 -0.74 -16.44
CA PHE A 36 3.24 -0.50 -15.00
C PHE A 36 4.20 0.66 -14.68
N GLU A 37 5.44 0.59 -15.18
CA GLU A 37 6.46 1.61 -14.94
C GLU A 37 6.03 2.98 -15.47
N GLY A 38 5.44 3.02 -16.67
CA GLY A 38 4.88 4.25 -17.22
C GLY A 38 3.72 4.79 -16.37
N HIS A 39 2.91 3.93 -15.74
CA HIS A 39 1.84 4.37 -14.86
C HIS A 39 2.37 4.95 -13.54
N VAL A 40 3.40 4.32 -12.94
CA VAL A 40 4.12 4.84 -11.76
C VAL A 40 4.64 6.25 -12.05
N GLU A 41 5.37 6.43 -13.15
CA GLU A 41 5.97 7.71 -13.51
C GLU A 41 4.92 8.80 -13.73
N ARG A 42 3.86 8.50 -14.50
CA ARG A 42 2.79 9.47 -14.78
C ARG A 42 2.08 9.92 -13.50
N THR A 43 1.82 9.00 -12.58
CA THR A 43 1.20 9.32 -11.29
C THR A 43 2.09 10.24 -10.45
N SER A 44 3.39 9.92 -10.36
CA SER A 44 4.36 10.78 -9.66
C SER A 44 4.49 12.17 -10.30
N SER A 45 4.62 12.22 -11.63
CA SER A 45 4.69 13.46 -12.42
C SER A 45 3.43 14.33 -12.30
N ALA A 46 2.27 13.73 -12.03
CA ALA A 46 1.02 14.46 -11.75
C ALA A 46 0.96 15.05 -10.33
N GLY A 47 1.99 14.85 -9.50
CA GLY A 47 2.05 15.35 -8.12
C GLY A 47 1.32 14.45 -7.11
N LEU A 48 1.04 13.19 -7.48
CA LEU A 48 0.43 12.18 -6.61
C LEU A 48 1.46 11.13 -6.21
N THR A 49 1.31 10.57 -5.01
CA THR A 49 2.12 9.42 -4.56
C THR A 49 1.53 8.13 -5.15
N PRO A 50 2.27 7.37 -5.96
CA PRO A 50 1.78 6.09 -6.46
C PRO A 50 1.57 5.09 -5.31
N ALA A 51 0.49 4.32 -5.38
CA ALA A 51 0.23 3.21 -4.47
C ALA A 51 0.21 1.90 -5.27
N VAL A 52 1.27 1.11 -5.10
CA VAL A 52 1.49 -0.17 -5.80
C VAL A 52 1.07 -1.33 -4.91
N ASN A 53 0.91 -2.53 -5.46
CA ASN A 53 0.44 -3.71 -4.71
C ASN A 53 -0.83 -3.40 -3.88
N MET A 54 -1.73 -2.59 -4.43
CA MET A 54 -3.07 -2.36 -3.87
C MET A 54 -4.08 -3.34 -4.51
N ASP A 55 -5.36 -3.33 -4.09
CA ASP A 55 -6.42 -4.12 -4.75
C ASP A 55 -6.51 -3.82 -6.25
N THR A 56 -6.33 -2.55 -6.63
CA THR A 56 -6.23 -2.12 -8.04
C THR A 56 -5.07 -2.80 -8.78
N GLY A 57 -4.01 -3.18 -8.07
CA GLY A 57 -2.87 -3.94 -8.58
C GLY A 57 -2.95 -5.45 -8.33
N TYR A 58 -4.11 -5.96 -7.91
CA TYR A 58 -4.38 -7.38 -7.66
C TYR A 58 -3.46 -8.04 -6.62
N ALA A 59 -2.96 -7.30 -5.63
CA ALA A 59 -1.99 -7.80 -4.67
C ALA A 59 -2.42 -9.09 -3.95
N ASN A 60 -3.72 -9.27 -3.75
CA ASN A 60 -4.34 -10.44 -3.16
C ASN A 60 -4.49 -11.66 -4.11
N LEU A 61 -4.24 -11.48 -5.41
CA LEU A 61 -4.41 -12.53 -6.44
C LEU A 61 -3.08 -12.93 -7.12
N ILE A 62 -2.08 -12.05 -7.12
CA ILE A 62 -0.77 -12.32 -7.69
C ILE A 62 0.14 -13.02 -6.67
N ASP A 63 1.20 -13.66 -7.15
CA ASP A 63 2.19 -14.28 -6.27
C ASP A 63 3.14 -13.27 -5.63
N GLU A 64 3.90 -13.73 -4.64
CA GLU A 64 4.87 -12.89 -3.92
C GLU A 64 5.99 -12.39 -4.84
N ALA A 65 6.45 -13.22 -5.77
CA ALA A 65 7.50 -12.85 -6.71
C ALA A 65 7.08 -11.64 -7.56
N THR A 66 5.84 -11.63 -8.05
CA THR A 66 5.27 -10.52 -8.81
C THR A 66 5.13 -9.27 -7.96
N ARG A 67 4.69 -9.39 -6.69
CA ARG A 67 4.65 -8.26 -5.75
C ARG A 67 6.03 -7.65 -5.52
N ILE A 68 7.05 -8.49 -5.34
CA ILE A 68 8.44 -8.05 -5.13
C ILE A 68 8.98 -7.36 -6.39
N GLU A 69 8.74 -7.91 -7.58
CA GLU A 69 9.16 -7.29 -8.83
C GLU A 69 8.51 -5.91 -9.04
N ALA A 70 7.23 -5.76 -8.68
CA ALA A 70 6.56 -4.46 -8.70
C ALA A 70 7.21 -3.44 -7.75
N LEU A 71 7.68 -3.85 -6.57
CA LEU A 71 8.42 -2.98 -5.63
C LEU A 71 9.77 -2.55 -6.23
N GLN A 72 10.54 -3.49 -6.80
CA GLN A 72 11.84 -3.22 -7.42
C GLN A 72 11.73 -2.22 -8.58
N ARG A 73 10.71 -2.41 -9.44
CA ARG A 73 10.45 -1.52 -10.57
C ARG A 73 9.98 -0.15 -10.11
N ALA A 74 9.08 -0.08 -9.13
CA ALA A 74 8.64 1.19 -8.55
C ALA A 74 9.82 1.97 -7.94
N GLN A 75 10.68 1.31 -7.16
CA GLN A 75 11.90 1.90 -6.61
C GLN A 75 12.79 2.48 -7.71
N THR A 76 13.02 1.71 -8.78
CA THR A 76 13.87 2.11 -9.91
C THR A 76 13.30 3.32 -10.64
N VAL A 77 12.01 3.30 -11.00
CA VAL A 77 11.34 4.41 -11.70
C VAL A 77 11.35 5.68 -10.85
N LEU A 78 11.08 5.55 -9.55
CA LEU A 78 10.91 6.70 -8.67
C LEU A 78 12.23 7.28 -8.20
N ALA A 79 13.30 6.50 -8.16
CA ALA A 79 14.65 6.95 -7.82
C ALA A 79 14.68 7.76 -6.51
N GLY A 80 13.99 7.26 -5.47
CA GLY A 80 13.87 7.91 -4.15
C GLY A 80 12.68 8.86 -4.00
N ARG A 81 11.88 9.10 -5.05
CA ARG A 81 10.56 9.74 -4.91
C ARG A 81 9.59 8.84 -4.13
N PRO A 82 8.65 9.42 -3.37
CA PRO A 82 7.78 8.64 -2.50
C PRO A 82 6.80 7.77 -3.29
N TYR A 83 6.59 6.55 -2.81
CA TYR A 83 5.45 5.70 -3.12
C TYR A 83 5.01 4.92 -1.88
N ILE A 84 3.80 4.40 -1.93
CA ILE A 84 3.29 3.48 -0.92
C ILE A 84 3.03 2.12 -1.53
N ALA A 85 3.04 1.07 -0.72
CA ALA A 85 2.77 -0.28 -1.18
C ALA A 85 1.94 -1.10 -0.18
N GLY A 86 1.04 -1.92 -0.71
CA GLY A 86 0.19 -2.79 0.11
C GLY A 86 0.95 -3.87 0.85
N ALA A 87 0.84 -3.87 2.18
CA ALA A 87 1.30 -4.96 3.04
C ALA A 87 0.16 -5.99 3.19
N TYR A 88 0.12 -6.95 2.26
CA TYR A 88 -0.96 -7.93 2.15
C TYR A 88 -0.65 -9.23 2.92
N VAL A 89 -1.56 -9.64 3.80
CA VAL A 89 -1.56 -10.94 4.45
C VAL A 89 -2.82 -11.70 4.04
N GLY A 90 -2.63 -12.79 3.28
CA GLY A 90 -3.72 -13.64 2.82
C GLY A 90 -4.07 -14.74 3.82
N ASP A 91 -4.96 -14.43 4.77
CA ASP A 91 -5.47 -15.39 5.75
C ASP A 91 -6.93 -15.81 5.44
N GLN A 92 -7.58 -16.49 6.38
CA GLN A 92 -8.93 -17.05 6.24
C GLN A 92 -9.83 -16.66 7.42
N PRO A 93 -11.17 -16.70 7.28
CA PRO A 93 -12.08 -16.45 8.39
C PRO A 93 -11.74 -17.30 9.63
N GLY A 94 -11.60 -16.64 10.78
CA GLY A 94 -11.23 -17.28 12.05
C GLY A 94 -9.73 -17.44 12.28
N ALA A 95 -8.87 -16.99 11.36
CA ALA A 95 -7.45 -16.87 11.61
C ALA A 95 -7.17 -15.88 12.76
N ALA A 96 -6.07 -16.11 13.48
CA ALA A 96 -5.54 -15.16 14.45
C ALA A 96 -4.74 -14.06 13.74
N PHE A 97 -4.57 -12.90 14.39
CA PHE A 97 -3.67 -11.86 13.92
C PHE A 97 -2.23 -12.38 13.77
N ASP A 98 -1.67 -12.26 12.56
CA ASP A 98 -0.31 -12.72 12.23
C ASP A 98 0.64 -11.53 12.06
N MET A 99 1.20 -11.07 13.17
CA MET A 99 2.20 -9.99 13.17
C MET A 99 3.48 -10.37 12.42
N VAL A 100 3.84 -11.65 12.36
CA VAL A 100 5.05 -12.10 11.66
C VAL A 100 4.87 -11.91 10.15
N ALA A 101 3.72 -12.29 9.61
CA ALA A 101 3.39 -12.09 8.20
C ALA A 101 3.34 -10.59 7.85
N TYR A 102 2.69 -9.75 8.66
CA TYR A 102 2.71 -8.30 8.42
C TYR A 102 4.12 -7.72 8.49
N GLY A 103 4.94 -8.13 9.46
CA GLY A 103 6.33 -7.71 9.57
C GLY A 103 7.14 -8.02 8.31
N GLN A 104 6.99 -9.22 7.74
CA GLN A 104 7.66 -9.58 6.49
C GLN A 104 7.25 -8.68 5.32
N GLN A 105 5.96 -8.38 5.17
CA GLN A 105 5.50 -7.48 4.12
C GLN A 105 6.03 -6.05 4.32
N ILE A 106 6.00 -5.55 5.56
CA ILE A 106 6.54 -4.23 5.93
C ILE A 106 8.03 -4.15 5.59
N ASP A 107 8.82 -5.14 6.02
CA ASP A 107 10.26 -5.18 5.76
C ASP A 107 10.57 -5.19 4.26
N GLN A 108 9.84 -5.99 3.47
CA GLN A 108 9.98 -6.03 2.01
C GLN A 108 9.71 -4.66 1.37
N ILE A 109 8.64 -3.97 1.80
CA ILE A 109 8.27 -2.66 1.26
C ILE A 109 9.34 -1.62 1.60
N GLN A 110 9.78 -1.59 2.86
CA GLN A 110 10.80 -0.64 3.34
C GLN A 110 12.16 -0.88 2.67
N ALA A 111 12.54 -2.13 2.44
CA ALA A 111 13.78 -2.48 1.75
C ALA A 111 13.84 -1.93 0.31
N HIS A 112 12.68 -1.70 -0.31
CA HIS A 112 12.57 -1.07 -1.63
C HIS A 112 12.26 0.44 -1.57
N GLY A 113 12.21 1.04 -0.37
CA GLY A 113 12.00 2.47 -0.17
C GLY A 113 10.53 2.93 -0.23
N GLY A 114 9.59 1.99 -0.23
CA GLY A 114 8.17 2.30 -0.13
C GLY A 114 7.72 2.52 1.31
N SER A 115 6.62 3.25 1.50
CA SER A 115 5.91 3.29 2.79
C SER A 115 4.80 2.23 2.82
N PRO A 116 4.70 1.40 3.87
CA PRO A 116 3.65 0.40 3.97
C PRO A 116 2.26 1.03 4.05
N ILE A 117 1.30 0.43 3.37
CA ILE A 117 -0.13 0.60 3.62
C ILE A 117 -0.74 -0.76 3.98
N ILE A 118 -1.23 -0.87 5.20
CA ILE A 118 -1.69 -2.13 5.79
C ILE A 118 -3.00 -2.53 5.13
N PHE A 119 -3.00 -3.71 4.50
CA PHE A 119 -4.24 -4.34 4.04
C PHE A 119 -4.97 -4.94 5.23
N GLN A 120 -6.30 -4.94 5.15
CA GLN A 120 -7.10 -5.70 6.10
C GLN A 120 -6.99 -7.20 5.82
N SER A 121 -6.88 -7.97 6.90
CA SER A 121 -6.97 -9.42 6.89
C SER A 121 -8.00 -9.90 7.91
N TYR A 122 -8.43 -11.15 7.81
CA TYR A 122 -9.40 -11.72 8.74
C TYR A 122 -8.86 -11.75 10.18
N GLY A 123 -7.59 -12.10 10.36
CA GLY A 123 -6.94 -12.09 11.67
C GLY A 123 -6.73 -10.70 12.25
N LEU A 124 -6.46 -9.70 11.41
CA LEU A 124 -6.33 -8.30 11.84
C LEU A 124 -7.68 -7.72 12.30
N THR A 125 -8.74 -7.93 11.50
CA THR A 125 -10.07 -7.35 11.74
C THR A 125 -10.94 -8.16 12.69
N GLY A 126 -10.63 -9.44 12.91
CA GLY A 126 -11.40 -10.35 13.76
C GLY A 126 -11.15 -10.19 15.26
N GLY A 127 -10.20 -9.35 15.68
CA GLY A 127 -9.80 -9.14 17.07
C GLY A 127 -9.82 -7.68 17.51
N ASP A 128 -8.94 -7.34 18.46
CA ASP A 128 -8.70 -5.96 18.87
C ASP A 128 -7.80 -5.26 17.84
N VAL A 129 -8.41 -4.57 16.89
CA VAL A 129 -7.72 -3.89 15.79
C VAL A 129 -6.77 -2.80 16.30
N LEU A 130 -7.09 -2.13 17.42
CA LEU A 130 -6.23 -1.09 17.98
C LEU A 130 -4.97 -1.70 18.59
N ALA A 131 -5.12 -2.82 19.31
CA ALA A 131 -3.97 -3.56 19.82
C ALA A 131 -3.08 -4.06 18.68
N ALA A 132 -3.67 -4.59 17.60
CA ALA A 132 -2.93 -5.04 16.43
C ALA A 132 -2.17 -3.89 15.73
N TYR A 133 -2.80 -2.73 15.52
CA TYR A 133 -2.10 -1.56 14.97
C TYR A 133 -0.99 -1.04 15.88
N ASN A 134 -1.17 -1.11 17.20
CA ASN A 134 -0.12 -0.77 18.14
C ASN A 134 1.07 -1.73 18.04
N GLU A 135 0.85 -3.02 17.78
CA GLU A 135 1.96 -3.95 17.48
C GLU A 135 2.62 -3.65 16.12
N ILE A 136 1.84 -3.40 15.07
CA ILE A 136 2.36 -3.03 13.73
C ILE A 136 3.23 -1.78 13.80
N SER A 137 2.84 -0.77 14.58
CA SER A 137 3.61 0.47 14.73
C SER A 137 5.01 0.28 15.33
N LYS A 138 5.30 -0.88 15.93
CA LYS A 138 6.65 -1.18 16.43
C LYS A 138 7.59 -1.67 15.33
N ALA A 139 7.06 -2.07 14.17
CA ALA A 139 7.83 -2.59 13.04
C ALA A 139 8.20 -1.52 12.00
N CYS A 140 7.56 -0.36 12.02
CA CYS A 140 7.81 0.72 11.07
C CYS A 140 7.55 2.11 11.67
N ASP A 141 8.36 3.09 11.27
CA ASP A 141 8.22 4.48 11.75
C ASP A 141 6.94 5.15 11.25
N GLN A 142 6.46 4.73 10.08
CA GLN A 142 5.26 5.26 9.44
C GLN A 142 4.60 4.17 8.58
N PHE A 143 3.27 4.13 8.63
CA PHE A 143 2.44 3.34 7.74
C PHE A 143 1.10 4.04 7.52
N LEU A 144 0.40 3.64 6.47
CA LEU A 144 -0.99 4.01 6.25
C LEU A 144 -1.88 2.81 6.57
N ALA A 145 -3.12 3.07 6.94
CA ALA A 145 -4.14 2.06 7.15
C ALA A 145 -5.49 2.65 6.69
N PHE A 146 -6.43 1.77 6.36
CA PHE A 146 -7.78 2.13 5.96
C PHE A 146 -8.76 1.09 6.51
N GLU A 147 -9.94 1.52 6.98
CA GLU A 147 -11.06 0.64 7.36
C GLU A 147 -12.07 0.53 6.21
#